data_AF-C9S5I3-F1
#
_entry.id   AF-C9S5I3-F1
#
_cell.length_a   1.000
_cell.length_b   1.000
_cell.length_c   1.000
_cell.angle_alpha   90.00
_cell.angle_beta   90.00
_cell.angle_gamma   90.00
#
_symmetry.space_group_name_H-M   'P 1'
#
loop_
_entity.id
_entity.type
_entity.pdbx_description
1 polymer ?
#
loop_
_entity_poly.entity_id
_entity_poly.type
_entity_poly.pdbx_seq_one_letter_code
_entity_poly.pdbx_strand_id
1 'polypeptide(L)'
;MNRSFRSILPHPNLQSSGSSGPPLPQPYRRPTGRTPRQLTLVACARCRRGKSKCDGDRPVCGSCRRKKTACVYDVAETNTTRAMAARQQQANQRLENEQLHELFRILRTLPHADAHAALDQLRTADNALSALRSLTGSQLSIYRLDEFPDPQGAT
;
A
#
# COMPACT_ATOMS: atom_id res chain seq x y z
N MET A 1 -9.94 41.05 -3.70
CA MET A 1 -9.25 41.11 -2.40
C MET A 1 -7.79 40.73 -2.58
N ASN A 2 -6.89 41.71 -2.60
CA ASN A 2 -5.46 41.51 -2.84
C ASN A 2 -4.79 40.98 -1.55
N ARG A 3 -4.40 39.70 -1.51
CA ARG A 3 -3.67 39.13 -0.36
C ARG A 3 -2.18 39.31 -0.57
N SER A 4 -1.65 40.42 -0.06
CA SER A 4 -0.21 40.64 0.00
C SER A 4 0.41 39.69 1.03
N PHE A 5 1.33 38.83 0.59
CA PHE A 5 2.06 37.93 1.47
C PHE A 5 3.21 38.69 2.14
N ARG A 6 3.32 38.57 3.46
CA ARG A 6 4.45 39.15 4.21
C ARG A 6 5.66 38.23 4.10
N SER A 7 6.77 38.78 3.59
CA SER A 7 8.06 38.09 3.58
C SER A 7 8.58 37.90 5.00
N ILE A 8 8.99 36.68 5.32
CA ILE A 8 9.59 36.33 6.61
C ILE A 8 11.06 36.75 6.54
N LEU A 9 11.49 37.69 7.39
CA LEU A 9 12.89 38.03 7.55
C LEU A 9 13.56 37.04 8.52
N PRO A 10 14.81 36.62 8.27
CA PRO A 10 15.57 35.79 9.18
C PRO A 10 15.84 36.54 10.50
N HIS A 11 15.78 35.80 11.61
CA HIS A 11 16.05 36.35 12.95
C HIS A 11 17.51 36.83 13.01
N PRO A 12 17.79 38.07 13.47
CA PRO A 12 19.15 38.55 13.60
C PRO A 12 19.91 37.70 14.64
N ASN A 13 21.14 37.33 14.29
CA ASN A 13 22.03 36.54 15.12
C ASN A 13 22.65 37.46 16.18
N LEU A 14 22.10 37.46 17.39
CA LEU A 14 22.67 38.17 18.53
C LEU A 14 23.86 37.34 19.05
N GLN A 15 25.06 37.70 18.60
CA GLN A 15 26.31 37.20 19.17
C GLN A 15 26.36 37.63 20.64
N SER A 16 26.32 36.64 21.54
CA SER A 16 26.43 36.84 22.99
C SER A 16 27.84 37.23 23.37
N SER A 17 28.09 38.52 23.57
CA SER A 17 29.18 39.00 24.42
C SER A 17 28.71 39.01 25.87
N GLY A 18 29.55 38.48 26.76
CA GLY A 18 29.20 38.09 28.12
C GLY A 18 28.57 39.17 28.98
N SER A 19 27.66 38.75 29.86
CA SER A 19 27.23 39.53 31.02
C SER A 19 26.82 38.59 32.14
N SER A 20 27.56 38.68 33.24
CA SER A 20 27.26 38.14 34.56
C SER A 20 26.01 38.83 35.12
N GLY A 21 24.83 38.25 34.84
CA GLY A 21 23.57 38.60 35.47
C GLY A 21 23.16 37.58 36.54
N PRO A 22 22.35 37.96 37.55
CA PRO A 22 21.83 37.04 38.55
C PRO A 22 20.99 35.93 37.88
N PRO A 23 20.93 34.72 38.47
CA PRO A 23 20.30 33.58 37.82
C PRO A 23 18.82 33.86 37.59
N LEU A 24 18.41 33.86 36.32
CA LEU A 24 17.01 33.90 35.93
C LEU A 24 16.27 32.72 36.60
N PRO A 25 15.03 32.91 37.06
CA PRO A 25 14.22 31.81 37.57
C PRO A 25 14.12 30.74 36.47
N GLN A 26 14.64 29.55 36.77
CA GLN A 26 14.62 28.42 35.84
C GLN A 26 13.20 28.25 35.31
N PRO A 27 13.01 28.15 33.98
CA PRO A 27 11.69 27.87 33.43
C PRO A 27 11.24 26.56 34.05
N TYR A 28 10.15 26.63 34.83
CA TYR A 28 9.49 25.51 35.46
C TYR A 28 9.43 24.38 34.44
N ARG A 29 10.31 23.38 34.56
CA ARG A 29 10.28 22.20 33.68
C ARG A 29 8.97 21.52 34.02
N ARG A 30 7.93 21.85 33.24
CA ARG A 30 6.68 21.10 33.25
C ARG A 30 7.09 19.65 33.11
N PRO A 31 6.68 18.75 34.02
CA PRO A 31 7.01 17.34 33.90
C PRO A 31 6.57 16.89 32.51
N THR A 32 7.55 16.59 31.66
CA THR A 32 7.34 16.06 30.31
C THR A 32 6.98 14.58 30.44
N GLY A 33 5.98 14.28 31.27
CA GLY A 33 5.34 12.97 31.38
C GLY A 33 4.22 12.80 30.35
N ARG A 34 4.28 13.51 29.23
CA ARG A 34 3.35 13.25 28.12
C ARG A 34 3.91 12.07 27.36
N THR A 35 3.29 10.91 27.57
CA THR A 35 3.42 9.76 26.68
C THR A 35 3.38 10.24 25.23
N PRO A 36 4.27 9.71 24.36
CA PRO A 36 4.30 10.11 22.97
C PRO A 36 2.90 9.92 22.39
N ARG A 37 2.30 11.00 21.87
CA ARG A 37 0.95 10.98 21.33
C ARG A 37 0.93 10.04 20.14
N GLN A 38 0.20 8.94 20.26
CA GLN A 38 0.04 7.98 19.18
C GLN A 38 -0.64 8.70 17.99
N LEU A 39 0.09 8.84 16.88
CA LEU A 39 -0.45 9.38 15.65
C LEU A 39 -1.32 8.30 15.01
N THR A 40 -2.59 8.59 14.79
CA THR A 40 -3.47 7.67 14.04
C THR A 40 -3.16 7.77 12.54
N LEU A 41 -2.93 6.64 11.88
CA LEU A 41 -2.68 6.56 10.44
C LEU A 41 -3.93 6.88 9.62
N VAL A 42 -5.12 6.59 10.17
CA VAL A 42 -6.40 6.76 9.49
C VAL A 42 -7.37 7.52 10.40
N ALA A 43 -7.65 8.78 10.08
CA ALA A 43 -8.72 9.53 10.71
C ALA A 43 -10.10 9.16 10.11
N CYS A 44 -11.16 9.23 10.90
CA CYS A 44 -12.53 9.05 10.39
C CYS A 44 -12.93 10.15 9.39
N ALA A 45 -13.93 9.88 8.55
CA ALA A 45 -14.38 10.79 7.50
C ALA A 45 -14.78 12.18 8.03
N ARG A 46 -15.47 12.24 9.17
CA ARG A 46 -15.89 13.50 9.82
C ARG A 46 -14.71 14.33 10.31
N CYS A 47 -13.72 13.71 10.95
CA CYS A 47 -12.53 14.42 11.42
C CYS A 47 -11.62 14.84 10.26
N ARG A 48 -11.52 14.04 9.19
CA ARG A 48 -10.84 14.43 7.95
C ARG A 48 -11.46 15.68 7.33
N ARG A 49 -12.77 15.64 7.08
CA ARG A 49 -13.50 16.76 6.46
C ARG A 49 -13.45 18.02 7.33
N GLY A 50 -13.54 17.85 8.65
CA GLY A 50 -13.45 18.94 9.62
C GLY A 50 -12.04 19.36 10.00
N LYS A 51 -10.99 18.78 9.40
CA LYS A 51 -9.56 19.04 9.72
C LYS A 51 -9.26 19.03 11.23
N SER A 52 -9.98 18.20 11.99
CA SER A 52 -9.85 18.10 13.44
C SER A 52 -9.06 16.88 13.84
N LYS A 53 -8.34 16.93 14.97
CA LYS A 53 -7.65 15.77 15.53
C LYS A 53 -8.62 14.59 15.68
N CYS A 54 -8.22 13.45 15.12
CA CYS A 54 -8.87 12.17 15.33
C CYS A 54 -7.98 11.33 16.24
N ASP A 55 -8.59 10.71 17.24
CA ASP A 55 -7.88 9.85 18.19
C ASP A 55 -7.77 8.40 17.69
N GLY A 56 -8.47 8.05 16.60
CA GLY A 56 -8.36 6.73 15.97
C GLY A 56 -9.21 5.62 16.61
N ASP A 57 -9.79 5.84 17.80
CA ASP A 57 -10.62 4.81 18.48
C ASP A 57 -11.77 4.31 17.58
N ARG A 58 -11.97 2.99 17.59
CA ARG A 58 -13.06 2.28 16.89
C ARG A 58 -14.02 1.66 17.92
N PRO A 59 -15.34 1.61 17.66
CA PRO A 59 -16.03 1.99 16.41
C PRO A 59 -16.25 3.50 16.24
N VAL A 60 -16.18 4.30 17.32
CA VAL A 60 -16.41 5.75 17.28
C VAL A 60 -15.27 6.49 17.97
N CYS A 61 -14.60 7.40 17.26
CA CYS A 61 -13.49 8.17 17.83
C CYS A 61 -13.98 9.14 18.93
N GLY A 62 -13.13 9.48 19.89
CA GLY A 62 -13.48 10.35 21.02
C GLY A 62 -14.03 11.74 20.64
N SER A 63 -13.58 12.31 19.52
CA SER A 63 -14.13 13.57 18.99
C SER A 63 -15.57 13.42 18.50
N CYS A 64 -15.87 12.36 17.75
CA CYS A 64 -17.21 12.08 17.26
C CYS A 64 -18.16 11.68 18.38
N ARG A 65 -17.68 10.91 19.37
CA ARG A 65 -18.45 10.50 20.55
C ARG A 65 -18.93 11.71 21.34
N ARG A 66 -18.04 12.67 21.64
CA ARG A 66 -18.39 13.92 22.33
C ARG A 66 -19.38 14.78 21.57
N LYS A 67 -19.25 14.82 20.24
CA LYS A 67 -20.12 15.62 19.37
C LYS A 67 -21.41 14.91 18.97
N LYS A 68 -21.57 13.63 19.37
CA LYS A 68 -22.70 12.77 19.00
C LYS A 68 -22.99 12.77 17.48
N THR A 69 -21.93 12.79 16.67
CA THR A 69 -22.03 12.78 15.20
C THR A 69 -21.64 11.42 14.62
N ALA A 70 -22.17 11.09 13.45
CA ALA A 70 -21.79 9.89 12.71
C ALA A 70 -20.26 9.79 12.51
N CYS A 71 -19.69 8.63 12.87
CA CYS A 71 -18.27 8.34 12.74
C CYS A 71 -18.10 7.15 11.78
N VAL A 72 -17.62 7.42 10.57
CA VAL A 72 -17.42 6.40 9.55
C VAL A 72 -15.95 6.37 9.17
N TYR A 73 -15.40 5.16 9.07
CA TYR A 73 -14.05 4.89 8.58
C TYR A 73 -14.17 4.15 7.25
N ASP A 74 -13.49 4.67 6.22
CA ASP A 74 -13.56 4.11 4.87
C ASP A 74 -12.60 2.92 4.65
N VAL A 75 -11.88 2.51 5.71
CA VAL A 75 -10.99 1.35 5.69
C VAL A 75 -11.24 0.54 6.96
N ALA A 76 -11.42 -0.77 6.83
CA ALA A 76 -11.69 -1.66 7.96
C ALA A 76 -10.49 -1.72 8.93
N GLU A 77 -9.28 -1.84 8.39
CA GLU A 77 -8.05 -1.90 9.18
C GLU A 77 -7.59 -0.53 9.69
N THR A 78 -7.07 -0.51 10.91
CA THR A 78 -6.54 0.71 11.57
C THR A 78 -5.19 1.15 11.01
N ASN A 79 -4.40 0.20 10.52
CA ASN A 79 -3.01 0.41 10.12
C ASN A 79 -2.85 0.57 8.60
N THR A 80 -3.92 0.33 7.84
CA THR A 80 -3.88 0.37 6.39
C THR A 80 -4.54 1.65 5.90
N THR A 81 -3.77 2.55 5.28
CA THR A 81 -4.33 3.74 4.64
C THR A 81 -5.05 3.35 3.35
N ARG A 82 -5.97 4.18 2.88
CA ARG A 82 -6.69 3.94 1.61
C ARG A 82 -5.73 3.77 0.43
N ALA A 83 -4.65 4.55 0.41
CA ALA A 83 -3.61 4.46 -0.62
C ALA A 83 -2.85 3.12 -0.55
N MET A 84 -2.55 2.61 0.65
CA MET A 84 -1.90 1.31 0.82
C MET A 84 -2.83 0.16 0.40
N ALA A 85 -4.11 0.19 0.82
CA ALA A 85 -5.10 -0.80 0.40
C ALA A 85 -5.27 -0.83 -1.13
N ALA A 86 -5.37 0.34 -1.77
CA ALA A 86 -5.49 0.43 -3.22
C ALA A 86 -4.24 -0.10 -3.95
N ARG A 87 -3.04 0.22 -3.45
CA ARG A 87 -1.78 -0.33 -4.00
C ARG A 87 -1.70 -1.84 -3.84
N GLN A 88 -2.10 -2.38 -2.69
CA GLN A 88 -2.12 -3.82 -2.46
C GLN A 88 -3.08 -4.52 -3.43
N GLN A 89 -4.29 -3.98 -3.59
CA GLN A 89 -5.26 -4.53 -4.53
C GLN A 89 -4.74 -4.48 -5.97
N GLN A 90 -4.12 -3.36 -6.36
CA GLN A 90 -3.50 -3.22 -7.68
C GLN A 90 -2.35 -4.22 -7.89
N ALA A 91 -1.53 -4.47 -6.86
CA ALA A 91 -0.47 -5.46 -6.92
C ALA A 91 -1.05 -6.89 -7.07
N ASN A 92 -2.09 -7.23 -6.29
CA ASN A 92 -2.76 -8.52 -6.40
C ASN A 92 -3.36 -8.73 -7.80
N GLN A 93 -4.05 -7.72 -8.33
CA GLN A 93 -4.63 -7.77 -9.67
C GLN A 93 -3.59 -7.92 -10.78
N ARG A 94 -2.42 -7.27 -10.63
CA ARG A 94 -1.30 -7.42 -11.56
C ARG A 94 -0.74 -8.83 -11.55
N LEU A 95 -0.51 -9.38 -10.36
CA LEU A 95 -0.02 -10.76 -10.21
C LEU A 95 -1.01 -11.77 -10.82
N GLU A 96 -2.30 -11.61 -10.56
CA GLU A 96 -3.33 -12.47 -11.14
C GLU A 96 -3.36 -12.36 -12.67
N ASN A 97 -3.24 -11.14 -13.23
CA ASN A 97 -3.15 -10.96 -14.68
C ASN A 97 -1.91 -11.63 -15.28
N GLU A 98 -0.75 -11.51 -14.63
CA GLU A 98 0.48 -12.18 -15.06
C GLU A 98 0.30 -13.70 -15.10
N GLN A 99 -0.35 -14.27 -14.09
CA GLN A 99 -0.66 -15.71 -14.04
C GLN A 99 -1.64 -16.12 -15.14
N LEU A 100 -2.68 -15.33 -15.40
CA LEU A 100 -3.62 -15.61 -16.49
C LEU A 100 -2.93 -15.53 -17.85
N HIS A 101 -2.07 -14.54 -18.07
CA HIS A 101 -1.26 -14.45 -19.29
C HIS A 101 -0.33 -15.67 -19.45
N GLU A 102 0.25 -16.17 -18.37
CA GLU A 102 1.07 -17.37 -18.41
C GLU A 102 0.25 -18.62 -18.78
N LEU A 103 -0.97 -18.75 -18.26
CA LEU A 103 -1.89 -19.82 -18.66
C LEU A 103 -2.20 -19.75 -20.16
N PHE A 104 -2.53 -18.56 -20.68
CA PHE A 104 -2.76 -18.37 -22.11
C PHE A 104 -1.51 -18.68 -22.94
N ARG A 105 -0.32 -18.31 -22.45
CA ARG A 105 0.95 -18.63 -23.10
C ARG A 105 1.11 -20.14 -23.20
N ILE A 106 0.96 -20.87 -22.10
CA ILE A 106 1.04 -22.34 -22.03
C ILE A 106 0.07 -22.97 -23.02
N LEU A 107 -1.22 -22.60 -22.98
CA LEU A 107 -2.24 -23.16 -23.88
C LEU A 107 -1.93 -22.91 -25.36
N ARG A 108 -1.27 -21.79 -25.69
CA ARG A 108 -0.87 -21.47 -27.06
C ARG A 108 0.40 -22.16 -27.53
N THR A 109 1.33 -22.45 -26.63
CA THR A 109 2.63 -23.04 -26.97
C THR A 109 2.68 -24.55 -26.80
N LEU A 110 1.71 -25.13 -26.09
CA LEU A 110 1.62 -26.57 -25.91
C LEU A 110 1.42 -27.27 -27.27
N PRO A 111 2.10 -28.40 -27.52
CA PRO A 111 1.80 -29.25 -28.65
C PRO A 111 0.35 -29.72 -28.63
N HIS A 112 -0.20 -29.96 -29.82
CA HIS A 112 -1.60 -30.35 -29.99
C HIS A 112 -1.95 -31.65 -29.26
N ALA A 113 -1.00 -32.57 -29.11
CA ALA A 113 -1.18 -33.81 -28.35
C ALA A 113 -1.48 -33.55 -26.86
N ASP A 114 -0.80 -32.57 -26.26
CA ASP A 114 -0.93 -32.22 -24.85
C ASP A 114 -2.06 -31.21 -24.61
N ALA A 115 -2.47 -30.48 -25.65
CA ALA A 115 -3.47 -29.41 -25.56
C ALA A 115 -4.84 -29.93 -25.08
N HIS A 116 -5.25 -31.13 -25.51
CA HIS A 116 -6.50 -31.74 -25.06
C HIS A 116 -6.49 -32.02 -23.55
N ALA A 117 -5.41 -32.61 -23.04
CA ALA A 117 -5.26 -32.86 -21.60
C ALA A 117 -5.24 -31.56 -20.80
N ALA A 118 -4.58 -30.52 -21.31
CA ALA A 118 -4.56 -29.22 -20.66
C ALA A 118 -5.94 -28.54 -20.62
N LEU A 119 -6.74 -28.68 -21.67
CA LEU A 119 -8.11 -28.19 -21.71
C LEU A 119 -9.03 -28.96 -20.75
N ASP A 120 -8.84 -30.28 -20.63
CA ASP A 120 -9.60 -31.09 -19.67
C ASP A 120 -9.24 -30.74 -18.23
N GLN A 121 -7.97 -30.47 -17.93
CA GLN A 121 -7.54 -29.92 -16.65
C GLN A 121 -8.18 -28.55 -16.38
N LEU A 122 -8.25 -27.68 -17.39
CA LEU A 122 -8.89 -26.36 -17.23
C LEU A 122 -10.39 -26.46 -16.95
N ARG A 123 -11.09 -27.42 -17.58
CA ARG A 123 -12.53 -27.65 -17.39
C ARG A 123 -12.87 -28.28 -16.03
N THR A 124 -11.95 -29.06 -15.46
CA THR A 124 -12.16 -29.77 -14.19
C THR A 124 -11.64 -28.99 -12.98
N ALA A 125 -10.80 -27.98 -13.20
CA ALA A 125 -10.27 -27.13 -12.13
C ALA A 125 -11.31 -26.17 -11.54
N ASP A 126 -11.18 -25.87 -10.25
CA ASP A 126 -12.04 -24.90 -9.55
C ASP A 126 -11.91 -23.48 -10.14
N ASN A 127 -10.72 -23.13 -10.62
CA ASN A 127 -10.44 -21.86 -11.29
C ASN A 127 -9.18 -21.92 -12.17
N ALA A 128 -9.02 -20.90 -13.02
CA ALA A 128 -7.90 -20.78 -13.95
C ALA A 128 -6.52 -20.83 -13.28
N LEU A 129 -6.35 -20.26 -12.08
CA LEU A 129 -5.07 -20.28 -11.37
C LEU A 129 -4.73 -21.66 -10.81
N SER A 130 -5.73 -22.43 -10.37
CA SER A 130 -5.55 -23.82 -9.95
C SER A 130 -5.21 -24.74 -11.12
N ALA A 131 -5.80 -24.51 -12.29
CA ALA A 131 -5.41 -25.17 -13.52
C ALA A 131 -3.96 -24.84 -13.89
N LEU A 132 -3.56 -23.57 -13.85
CA LEU A 132 -2.19 -23.14 -14.11
C LEU A 132 -1.18 -23.85 -13.19
N ARG A 133 -1.44 -23.92 -11.89
CA ARG A 133 -0.56 -24.65 -10.95
C ARG A 133 -0.44 -26.14 -11.28
N SER A 134 -1.55 -26.75 -11.69
CA SER A 134 -1.57 -28.16 -12.09
C SER A 134 -0.80 -28.40 -13.39
N LEU A 135 -0.95 -27.52 -14.36
CA LEU A 135 -0.25 -27.56 -15.65
C LEU A 135 1.26 -27.36 -15.45
N THR A 136 1.65 -26.30 -14.73
CA THR A 136 3.06 -25.99 -14.41
C THR A 136 3.71 -27.06 -13.52
N GLY A 137 2.97 -27.64 -12.58
CA GLY A 137 3.43 -28.76 -11.74
C GLY A 137 3.58 -30.08 -12.51
N SER A 138 2.78 -30.28 -13.55
CA SER A 138 2.89 -31.42 -14.48
C SER A 138 3.96 -31.20 -15.56
N GLN A 139 4.41 -29.95 -15.77
CA GLN A 139 5.24 -29.53 -16.92
C GLN A 139 6.76 -29.58 -16.73
N LEU A 140 7.29 -30.11 -15.63
CA LEU A 140 8.76 -30.18 -15.42
C LEU A 140 9.41 -31.53 -15.78
N SER A 141 8.76 -32.41 -16.56
CA SER A 141 9.40 -33.64 -17.05
C SER A 141 9.70 -33.69 -18.55
N ILE A 142 9.24 -32.75 -19.39
CA ILE A 142 9.38 -32.90 -20.87
C ILE A 142 10.05 -31.71 -21.59
N TYR A 143 9.94 -30.45 -21.15
CA TYR A 143 10.44 -29.30 -21.95
C TYR A 143 11.83 -28.76 -21.57
N ARG A 144 12.71 -29.55 -20.93
CA ARG A 144 14.09 -29.09 -20.64
C ARG A 144 15.19 -29.74 -21.49
N LEU A 145 14.83 -30.54 -22.48
CA LEU A 145 15.74 -31.02 -23.51
C LEU A 145 15.03 -30.86 -24.85
N ASP A 146 15.25 -29.72 -25.49
CA ASP A 146 15.49 -29.63 -26.93
C ASP A 146 15.65 -28.15 -27.28
N GLU A 147 16.86 -27.68 -27.00
CA GLU A 147 17.54 -26.84 -27.98
C GLU A 147 17.64 -27.64 -29.29
N PHE A 148 17.27 -27.06 -30.44
CA PHE A 148 17.83 -27.30 -31.79
C PHE A 148 16.87 -26.76 -32.89
N PRO A 149 17.37 -26.36 -34.06
CA PRO A 149 18.12 -25.14 -34.38
C PRO A 149 17.40 -24.29 -35.45
N ASP A 150 18.01 -23.15 -35.84
CA ASP A 150 17.65 -22.35 -37.01
C ASP A 150 17.44 -23.19 -38.29
N PRO A 151 16.40 -22.92 -39.10
CA PRO A 151 16.45 -23.20 -40.52
C PRO A 151 16.97 -21.96 -41.27
N GLN A 152 18.28 -21.88 -41.45
CA GLN A 152 18.88 -21.11 -42.54
C GLN A 152 18.61 -21.84 -43.88
N GLY A 153 18.05 -21.12 -44.86
CA GLY A 153 18.35 -21.28 -46.30
C GLY A 153 17.57 -22.32 -47.12
N ALA A 154 16.50 -21.88 -47.78
CA ALA A 154 16.03 -22.27 -49.13
C ALA A 154 14.79 -21.39 -49.41
N THR A 155 14.70 -20.51 -50.40
CA THR A 155 15.35 -20.34 -51.72
C THR A 155 15.43 -18.86 -52.06
#